data_AF-A0A8T6LIW6-F1
#
_entry.id   AF-A0A8T6LIW6-F1
#
_cell.length_a   1.000
_cell.length_b   1.000
_cell.length_c   1.000
_cell.angle_alpha   90.00
_cell.angle_beta   90.00
_cell.angle_gamma   90.00
#
_symmetry.space_group_name_H-M   'P 1'
#
loop_
_entity.id
_entity.type
_entity.pdbx_description
1 polymer ?
#
loop_
_entity_poly.entity_id
_entity_poly.type
_entity_poly.pdbx_seq_one_letter_code
_entity_poly.pdbx_strand_id
1 'polypeptide(L)' 'MKILHTADWHVGKTLRGRSRAEEHRAVLDEIVAIARDEAVDLVLVAGDQFDRAVP' A
#
# COMPACT_ATOMS: atom_id res chain seq x y z
N MET A 1 -17.15 10.08 -9.88
CA MET A 1 -16.23 9.88 -8.75
C MET A 1 -15.65 8.49 -8.85
N LYS A 2 -14.34 8.35 -9.05
CA LYS A 2 -13.61 7.08 -9.14
C LYS A 2 -12.83 6.88 -7.85
N ILE A 3 -12.98 5.71 -7.23
CA ILE A 3 -12.32 5.36 -5.96
C ILE A 3 -11.39 4.18 -6.23
N LEU A 4 -10.14 4.26 -5.74
CA LEU A 4 -9.22 3.13 -5.66
C LEU A 4 -9.27 2.60 -4.23
N HIS A 5 -9.72 1.35 -4.07
CA HIS A 5 -9.87 0.72 -2.76
C HIS A 5 -8.84 -0.40 -2.60
N THR A 6 -8.03 -0.31 -1.55
CA THR A 6 -7.00 -1.28 -1.17
C THR A 6 -7.00 -1.46 0.36
N ALA A 7 -6.29 -2.44 0.88
CA ALA A 7 -6.21 -2.75 2.31
C ALA A 7 -4.92 -3.55 2.61
N ASP A 8 -4.68 -3.81 3.90
CA ASP A 8 -3.73 -4.84 4.38
C ASP A 8 -2.30 -4.70 3.85
N TRP A 9 -1.79 -3.47 3.78
CA TRP A 9 -0.43 -3.21 3.31
C TRP A 9 0.63 -3.83 4.21
N HIS A 10 0.41 -3.86 5.53
CA HIS A 10 1.36 -4.33 6.53
C HIS A 10 2.79 -3.81 6.28
N VAL A 11 2.94 -2.50 6.08
CA VAL A 11 4.26 -1.87 5.94
C VAL A 11 5.12 -2.20 7.17
N GLY A 12 6.36 -2.61 6.92
CA GLY A 12 7.30 -3.09 7.95
C GLY A 12 7.32 -4.62 8.12
N LYS A 13 6.44 -5.36 7.44
CA LYS A 13 6.39 -6.82 7.54
C LYS A 13 7.70 -7.49 7.12
N THR A 14 8.12 -8.47 7.92
CA THR A 14 9.23 -9.37 7.63
C THR A 14 8.68 -10.78 7.44
N LEU A 15 9.02 -11.41 6.31
CA LEU A 15 8.61 -12.78 6.02
C LEU A 15 9.83 -13.69 6.02
N ARG A 16 9.83 -14.71 6.89
CA ARG A 16 10.94 -15.68 7.05
C ARG A 16 12.30 -14.99 7.25
N GLY A 17 12.31 -13.94 8.07
CA GLY A 17 13.51 -13.15 8.37
C GLY A 17 13.96 -12.19 7.26
N ARG A 18 13.18 -12.02 6.19
CA ARG A 18 13.48 -11.08 5.09
C ARG A 18 12.52 -9.91 5.09
N SER A 19 13.08 -8.70 5.02
CA SER A 19 12.30 -7.47 4.86
C SER A 19 11.57 -7.48 3.53
N ARG A 20 10.36 -6.90 3.52
CA ARG A 20 9.54 -6.69 2.31
C ARG A 20 9.54 -5.23 1.87
N ALA A 21 10.46 -4.41 2.39
CA ALA A 21 10.48 -2.96 2.16
C ALA A 21 10.56 -2.58 0.67
N GLU A 22 11.42 -3.24 -0.11
CA GLU A 22 11.54 -2.97 -1.55
C GLU A 22 10.25 -3.28 -2.32
N GLU A 23 9.56 -4.36 -1.94
CA GLU A 23 8.30 -4.77 -2.56
C GLU A 23 7.16 -3.83 -2.18
N HIS A 24 7.09 -3.39 -0.92
CA HIS A 24 6.15 -2.35 -0.50
C HIS A 24 6.41 -1.04 -1.26
N ARG A 25 7.68 -0.63 -1.42
CA ARG A 25 8.02 0.57 -2.19
C ARG A 25 7.52 0.46 -3.63
N ALA A 26 7.81 -0.66 -4.30
CA ALA A 26 7.39 -0.90 -5.67
C ALA A 26 5.86 -0.86 -5.83
N VAL A 27 5.12 -1.55 -4.95
CA VAL A 27 3.64 -1.58 -5.01
C VAL A 27 3.03 -0.23 -4.68
N LEU A 28 3.58 0.53 -3.73
CA LEU A 28 3.08 1.87 -3.42
C LEU A 28 3.34 2.84 -4.57
N ASP A 29 4.49 2.75 -5.23
CA ASP A 29 4.78 3.53 -6.45
C ASP A 29 3.80 3.15 -7.59
N GLU A 30 3.47 1.86 -7.74
CA GLU A 30 2.47 1.38 -8.70
C GLU A 30 1.06 1.88 -8.39
N ILE A 31 0.63 1.85 -7.12
CA ILE A 31 -0.66 2.39 -6.69
C ILE A 31 -0.77 3.88 -7.05
N VAL A 32 0.32 4.65 -6.84
CA VAL A 32 0.37 6.07 -7.23
C VAL A 32 0.25 6.24 -8.74
N ALA A 33 0.94 5.41 -9.54
CA ALA A 33 0.84 5.44 -10.99
C ALA A 33 -0.60 5.15 -11.45
N ILE A 34 -1.22 4.07 -10.94
CA ILE A 34 -2.60 3.70 -11.26
C ILE A 34 -3.56 4.83 -10.88
N ALA A 35 -3.41 5.42 -9.69
CA ALA A 35 -4.28 6.51 -9.26
C ALA A 35 -4.21 7.74 -10.19
N ARG A 36 -3.02 8.03 -10.74
CA ARG A 36 -2.81 9.11 -11.72
C ARG A 36 -3.39 8.77 -13.08
N ASP A 37 -3.04 7.61 -13.62
CA ASP A 37 -3.43 7.18 -14.97
C ASP A 37 -4.95 7.03 -15.09
N GLU A 38 -5.59 6.56 -14.02
CA GLU A 38 -7.04 6.38 -13.95
C GLU A 38 -7.79 7.65 -13.51
N ALA A 39 -7.10 8.75 -13.18
CA ALA A 39 -7.71 9.96 -12.62
C ALA A 39 -8.65 9.64 -11.44
N VAL A 40 -8.12 8.91 -10.45
CA VAL A 40 -8.83 8.53 -9.24
C VAL A 40 -9.06 9.77 -8.37
N ASP A 41 -10.28 9.93 -7.85
CA ASP A 41 -10.65 11.05 -6.97
C ASP A 41 -10.31 10.79 -5.49
N LEU A 42 -10.30 9.51 -5.08
CA LEU A 42 -10.04 9.08 -3.71
C LEU A 42 -9.35 7.71 -3.67
N VAL A 43 -8.27 7.60 -2.88
CA VAL A 43 -7.68 6.32 -2.48
C VAL A 43 -8.17 5.98 -1.08
N LEU A 44 -8.85 4.85 -0.93
CA LEU A 44 -9.30 4.31 0.35
C LEU A 44 -8.39 3.13 0.75
N VAL A 45 -7.77 3.22 1.93
CA VAL A 45 -6.98 2.14 2.52
C VAL A 45 -7.72 1.55 3.72
N ALA A 46 -8.37 0.41 3.53
CA ALA A 46 -9.30 -0.18 4.49
C ALA A 46 -8.61 -1.09 5.52
N GLY A 47 -7.72 -0.51 6.32
CA GLY A 47 -7.09 -1.18 7.46
C GLY A 47 -5.66 -1.65 7.21
N ASP A 48 -5.01 -2.06 8.30
CA ASP A 48 -3.69 -2.72 8.34
C ASP A 48 -2.62 -2.07 7.47
N GLN A 49 -2.50 -0.74 7.56
CA GLN A 49 -1.45 0.03 6.88
C GLN A 49 -0.04 -0.38 7.32
N PHE A 50 0.12 -0.67 8.61
CA PHE A 50 1.39 -1.09 9.21
C PHE A 50 1.27 -2.50 9.78
N ASP A 51 2.38 -3.26 9.79
CA ASP A 51 2.43 -4.60 10.38
C ASP A 51 2.21 -4.57 11.90
N ARG A 52 2.57 -3.46 12.55
CA ARG A 52 2.50 -3.28 14.00
C ARG A 52 2.04 -1.86 14.34
N ALA A 53 1.47 -1.70 15.54
CA ALA A 53 1.03 -0.40 16.05
C ALA A 53 2.18 0.60 16.27
N VAL A 54 3.41 0.10 16.46
CA VAL A 54 4.65 0.89 16.50
C VAL A 54 5.52 0.43 15.33
N PRO A 55 5.50 1.15 14.20
CA PRO A 55 6.19 0.78 12.95
C PRO A 55 7.71 0.95 13.02
#